data_AF-A0A9D9BW48-F1
#
_entry.id   AF-A0A9D9BW48-F1
#
_cell.length_a   1.000
_cell.length_b   1.000
_cell.length_c   1.000
_cell.angle_alpha   90.00
_cell.angle_beta   90.00
_cell.angle_gamma   90.00
#
_symmetry.space_group_name_H-M   'P 1'
#
loop_
_entity.id
_entity.type
_entity.pdbx_description
1 polymer ?
#
loop_
_entity_poly.entity_id
_entity_poly.type
_entity_poly.pdbx_seq_one_letter_code
_entity_poly.pdbx_strand_id
1 'polypeptide(L)'
;MKIIKQSPLIILVAIFLISCRTSTDKEYPINNLEKNIDEFANSEKKRMEIKFSCGEDGISEYLDDGWNIIKEDSQEKICTWKSVPATKDCNMEKDKGCKITKPDKIGEEKIYLLEK
;
A
#
# COMPACT_ATOMS: atom_id res chain seq x y z
N MET A 1 31.34 -55.11 -25.75
CA MET A 1 30.51 -53.94 -25.37
C MET A 1 30.34 -53.92 -23.85
N LYS A 2 30.86 -52.89 -23.16
CA LYS A 2 30.62 -52.66 -21.74
C LYS A 2 29.69 -51.46 -21.62
N ILE A 3 28.47 -51.69 -21.16
CA ILE A 3 27.45 -50.64 -21.00
C ILE A 3 27.74 -49.94 -19.68
N ILE A 4 28.14 -48.67 -19.77
CA ILE A 4 28.35 -47.79 -18.63
C ILE A 4 26.97 -47.46 -18.05
N LYS A 5 26.68 -47.93 -16.83
CA LYS A 5 25.46 -47.54 -16.10
C LYS A 5 25.66 -46.12 -15.57
N GLN A 6 25.11 -45.15 -16.28
CA GLN A 6 25.02 -43.76 -15.81
C GLN A 6 24.02 -43.69 -14.65
N SER A 7 24.49 -43.27 -13.47
CA SER A 7 23.67 -43.04 -12.28
C SER A 7 22.81 -41.78 -12.42
N PRO A 8 21.49 -41.81 -12.17
CA PRO A 8 20.64 -40.63 -12.23
C PRO A 8 20.59 -39.96 -10.85
N LEU A 9 21.72 -39.46 -10.33
CA LEU A 9 21.74 -38.76 -9.04
C LEU A 9 21.98 -37.24 -9.16
N ILE A 10 22.36 -36.75 -10.34
CA ILE A 10 22.71 -35.34 -10.56
C ILE A 10 21.48 -34.47 -10.87
N ILE A 11 20.34 -35.07 -11.25
CA ILE A 11 19.15 -34.34 -11.71
C ILE A 11 18.32 -33.75 -10.55
N LEU A 12 18.50 -34.22 -9.31
CA LEU A 12 17.68 -33.79 -8.18
C LEU A 12 18.18 -32.52 -7.45
N VAL A 13 19.41 -32.06 -7.72
CA VAL A 13 19.99 -30.90 -7.01
C VAL A 13 19.67 -29.56 -7.69
N ALA A 14 19.27 -29.56 -8.97
CA ALA A 14 19.03 -28.32 -9.72
C ALA A 14 17.69 -27.62 -9.40
N ILE A 15 16.73 -28.30 -8.75
CA ILE A 15 15.38 -27.77 -8.54
C ILE A 15 15.32 -26.78 -7.36
N PHE A 16 16.31 -26.77 -6.46
CA PHE A 16 16.30 -25.90 -5.28
C PHE A 16 16.73 -24.45 -5.54
N LEU A 17 17.29 -24.12 -6.71
CA LEU A 17 17.82 -22.77 -6.99
C LEU A 17 16.84 -21.81 -7.69
N ILE A 18 15.60 -22.24 -7.97
CA ILE A 18 14.64 -21.41 -8.74
C ILE A 18 13.76 -20.53 -7.81
N SER A 19 13.78 -20.73 -6.50
CA SER A 19 12.88 -19.99 -5.59
C SER A 19 13.56 -18.84 -4.85
N CYS A 20 13.88 -17.79 -5.61
CA CYS A 20 13.93 -16.42 -5.11
C CYS A 20 13.73 -15.47 -6.29
N ARG A 21 12.47 -15.33 -6.75
CA ARG A 21 12.08 -14.14 -7.50
C ARG A 21 12.01 -13.01 -6.47
N THR A 22 12.92 -12.05 -6.62
CA THR A 22 12.87 -10.76 -5.96
C THR A 22 11.49 -10.14 -6.12
N SER A 23 11.05 -9.47 -5.05
CA SER A 23 9.77 -8.80 -4.90
C SER A 23 9.31 -8.17 -6.20
N THR A 24 8.11 -8.55 -6.65
CA THR A 24 7.30 -7.63 -7.44
C THR A 24 7.26 -6.34 -6.65
N ASP A 25 7.89 -5.28 -7.20
CA ASP A 25 7.49 -3.93 -6.86
C ASP A 25 5.97 -3.95 -7.03
N LYS A 26 5.23 -3.84 -5.92
CA LYS A 26 3.80 -3.59 -6.01
C LYS A 26 3.70 -2.13 -6.41
N GLU A 27 4.00 -1.86 -7.67
CA GLU A 27 3.41 -0.75 -8.37
C GLU A 27 1.91 -1.00 -8.25
N TYR A 28 1.30 -0.22 -7.37
CA TYR A 28 -0.14 -0.16 -7.25
C TYR A 28 -0.70 -0.04 -8.66
N PRO A 29 -1.77 -0.77 -9.03
CA PRO A 29 -2.39 -0.56 -10.32
C PRO A 29 -2.95 0.87 -10.32
N ILE A 30 -2.19 1.81 -10.89
CA ILE A 30 -2.74 3.02 -11.48
C ILE A 30 -3.53 2.50 -12.67
N ASN A 31 -4.74 2.05 -12.40
CA ASN A 31 -5.69 1.68 -13.44
C ASN A 31 -5.91 2.92 -14.29
N ASN A 32 -5.23 2.96 -15.43
CA ASN A 32 -5.66 3.57 -16.69
C ASN A 32 -6.54 4.82 -16.51
N LEU A 33 -5.94 5.97 -16.21
CA LEU A 33 -6.53 7.28 -16.53
C LEU A 33 -5.77 7.93 -17.69
N GLU A 34 -5.32 7.12 -18.64
CA GLU A 34 -4.76 7.58 -19.90
C GLU A 34 -5.66 7.10 -21.04
N LYS A 35 -6.84 7.70 -21.14
CA LYS A 35 -7.55 7.82 -22.43
C LYS A 35 -8.72 8.79 -22.37
N ASN A 36 -8.68 9.71 -23.32
CA ASN A 36 -9.64 10.77 -23.66
C ASN A 36 -9.48 12.07 -22.86
N ILE A 37 -8.38 12.78 -23.13
CA ILE A 37 -8.49 14.24 -23.20
C ILE A 37 -8.23 14.59 -24.67
N ASP A 38 -9.34 14.83 -25.35
CA ASP A 38 -9.40 15.33 -26.72
C ASP A 38 -8.77 16.73 -26.75
N GLU A 39 -8.07 16.99 -27.83
CA GLU A 39 -7.21 18.14 -28.08
C GLU A 39 -8.05 19.43 -28.17
N PHE A 40 -8.08 20.24 -27.12
CA PHE A 40 -8.48 21.65 -27.20
C PHE A 40 -7.49 22.49 -26.38
N ALA A 41 -6.77 23.38 -27.06
CA ALA A 41 -5.87 24.35 -26.46
C ALA A 41 -6.62 25.30 -25.52
N ASN A 42 -6.71 24.92 -24.25
CA ASN A 42 -7.06 25.76 -23.11
C ASN A 42 -5.97 25.50 -22.08
N SER A 43 -5.39 26.55 -21.49
CA SER A 43 -4.35 26.44 -20.45
C SER A 43 -4.68 25.29 -19.48
N GLU A 44 -3.96 24.17 -19.57
CA GLU A 44 -4.29 22.97 -18.81
C GLU A 44 -4.13 23.30 -17.32
N LYS A 45 -5.27 23.51 -16.66
CA LYS A 45 -5.29 23.69 -15.21
C LYS A 45 -4.79 22.39 -14.58
N LYS A 46 -3.72 22.47 -13.82
CA LYS A 46 -3.13 21.34 -13.13
C LYS A 46 -4.08 20.92 -12.02
N ARG A 47 -4.32 19.63 -11.87
CA ARG A 47 -5.18 19.07 -10.82
C ARG A 47 -4.45 17.99 -10.05
N MET A 48 -4.70 17.92 -8.76
CA MET A 48 -4.16 16.87 -7.90
C MET A 48 -5.12 16.55 -6.76
N GLU A 49 -5.08 15.30 -6.29
CA GLU A 49 -5.80 14.87 -5.10
C GLU A 49 -4.78 14.66 -3.96
N ILE A 50 -5.05 15.23 -2.79
CA ILE A 50 -4.24 15.04 -1.58
C ILE A 50 -5.11 14.53 -0.44
N LYS A 51 -4.49 13.78 0.47
CA LYS A 51 -5.19 13.14 1.60
C LYS A 51 -4.42 13.37 2.88
N PHE A 52 -5.13 13.82 3.91
CA PHE A 52 -4.59 13.94 5.24
C PHE A 52 -5.35 13.02 6.17
N SER A 53 -4.63 12.12 6.83
CA SER A 53 -5.23 11.14 7.74
C SER A 53 -4.99 11.56 9.18
N CYS A 54 -5.93 11.21 10.05
CA CYS A 54 -5.68 11.11 11.49
C CYS A 54 -5.27 12.43 12.18
N GLY A 55 -5.85 13.54 11.73
CA GLY A 55 -5.62 14.86 12.30
C GLY A 55 -4.32 15.53 11.83
N GLU A 56 -3.64 14.97 10.82
CA GLU A 56 -2.66 15.73 10.04
C GLU A 56 -3.40 16.86 9.32
N ASP A 57 -2.87 18.07 9.41
CA ASP A 57 -3.41 19.24 8.71
C ASP A 57 -2.27 19.94 7.95
N GLY A 58 -2.11 19.57 6.67
CA GLY A 58 -1.11 20.13 5.78
C GLY A 58 -1.72 20.85 4.57
N ILE A 59 -3.04 21.05 4.53
CA ILE A 59 -3.71 21.69 3.40
C ILE A 59 -3.24 23.14 3.20
N SER A 60 -2.88 23.82 4.29
CA SER A 60 -2.43 25.21 4.28
C SER A 60 -1.22 25.45 3.37
N GLU A 61 -0.26 24.51 3.32
CA GLU A 61 0.93 24.63 2.44
C GLU A 61 0.53 24.73 0.97
N TYR A 62 -0.50 23.98 0.55
CA TYR A 62 -1.00 24.01 -0.83
C TYR A 62 -1.79 25.27 -1.13
N LEU A 63 -2.59 25.75 -0.16
CA LEU A 63 -3.33 27.00 -0.30
C LEU A 63 -2.39 28.20 -0.41
N ASP A 64 -1.32 28.23 0.38
CA ASP A 64 -0.29 29.26 0.35
C ASP A 64 0.50 29.23 -0.97
N ASP A 65 0.71 28.05 -1.54
CA ASP A 65 1.30 27.86 -2.88
C ASP A 65 0.34 28.27 -4.03
N GLY A 66 -0.89 28.70 -3.72
CA GLY A 66 -1.85 29.18 -4.70
C GLY A 66 -2.68 28.10 -5.39
N TRP A 67 -2.81 26.92 -4.77
CA TRP A 67 -3.80 25.92 -5.20
C TRP A 67 -5.19 26.25 -4.67
N ASN A 68 -6.23 25.94 -5.46
CA ASN A 68 -7.62 26.13 -5.08
C ASN A 68 -8.29 24.78 -4.81
N ILE A 69 -9.06 24.68 -3.72
CA ILE A 69 -9.86 23.48 -3.44
C ILE A 69 -11.10 23.48 -4.33
N ILE A 70 -11.25 22.46 -5.17
CA ILE A 70 -12.46 22.19 -5.96
C ILE A 70 -13.46 21.34 -5.15
N LYS A 71 -12.93 20.36 -4.41
CA LYS A 71 -13.75 19.38 -3.67
C LYS A 71 -13.04 18.98 -2.38
N GLU A 72 -13.83 18.82 -1.32
CA GLU A 72 -13.41 18.26 -0.03
C GLU A 72 -14.37 17.12 0.33
N ASP A 73 -13.82 15.95 0.63
CA ASP A 73 -14.54 14.78 1.16
C ASP A 73 -13.87 14.30 2.45
N SER A 74 -14.61 13.57 3.28
CA SER A 74 -14.12 12.99 4.54
C SER A 74 -14.51 11.52 4.66
N GLN A 75 -13.59 10.67 5.10
CA GLN A 75 -13.86 9.27 5.38
C GLN A 75 -13.23 8.79 6.68
N GLU A 76 -13.85 7.78 7.30
CA GLU A 76 -13.31 7.15 8.51
C GLU A 76 -12.11 6.25 8.16
N LYS A 77 -11.02 6.36 8.93
CA LYS A 77 -9.80 5.57 8.74
C LYS A 77 -9.17 5.15 10.06
N ILE A 78 -8.54 3.98 10.07
CA ILE A 78 -7.80 3.48 11.22
C ILE A 78 -6.44 4.19 11.29
N CYS A 79 -6.20 4.86 12.41
CA CYS A 79 -4.98 5.65 12.63
C CYS A 79 -3.88 4.86 13.30
N THR A 80 -4.25 4.05 14.28
CA THR A 80 -3.29 3.21 14.99
C THR A 80 -3.86 1.82 15.21
N TRP A 81 -2.95 0.86 15.28
CA TRP A 81 -3.23 -0.52 15.60
C TRP A 81 -2.66 -0.84 16.97
N LYS A 82 -3.36 -1.64 17.77
CA LYS A 82 -2.85 -2.17 19.04
C LYS A 82 -2.88 -3.68 19.07
N SER A 83 -1.90 -4.25 19.76
CA SER A 83 -1.89 -5.66 20.10
C SER A 83 -2.63 -5.91 21.41
N VAL A 84 -3.50 -6.90 21.43
CA VAL A 84 -4.27 -7.34 22.60
C VAL A 84 -4.20 -8.87 22.73
N PRO A 85 -4.47 -9.43 23.93
CA PRO A 85 -4.44 -10.87 24.10
C PRO A 85 -5.61 -11.53 23.33
N ALA A 86 -5.32 -12.69 22.72
CA ALA A 86 -6.27 -13.48 21.95
C ALA A 86 -7.40 -14.05 22.82
N THR A 87 -7.06 -14.47 24.03
CA THR A 87 -7.97 -15.00 25.04
C THR A 87 -7.64 -14.41 26.40
N LYS A 88 -8.56 -14.51 27.38
CA LYS A 88 -8.39 -13.90 28.71
C LYS A 88 -7.19 -14.45 29.48
N ASP A 89 -6.88 -15.73 29.31
CA ASP A 89 -5.85 -16.45 30.06
C ASP A 89 -4.48 -16.47 29.36
N CYS A 90 -4.34 -15.67 28.31
CA CYS A 90 -3.19 -15.72 27.41
C CYS A 90 -2.08 -14.75 27.86
N ASN A 91 -0.86 -15.27 28.02
CA ASN A 91 0.29 -14.43 28.35
C ASN A 91 0.95 -13.92 27.07
N MET A 92 0.77 -12.63 26.78
CA MET A 92 1.28 -12.00 25.57
C MET A 92 2.79 -12.11 25.38
N GLU A 93 3.58 -12.22 26.44
CA GLU A 93 5.05 -12.26 26.34
C GLU A 93 5.62 -13.68 26.25
N LYS A 94 4.87 -14.69 26.70
CA LYS A 94 5.34 -16.08 26.77
C LYS A 94 4.69 -17.00 25.74
N ASP A 95 3.43 -16.75 25.41
CA ASP A 95 2.63 -17.68 24.61
C ASP A 95 2.67 -17.27 23.12
N LYS A 96 3.04 -18.22 22.25
CA LYS A 96 3.03 -18.01 20.81
C LYS A 96 1.60 -17.87 20.30
N GLY A 97 1.38 -16.94 19.37
CA GLY A 97 0.05 -16.68 18.81
C GLY A 97 -0.91 -15.93 19.74
N CYS A 98 -0.41 -15.44 20.87
CA CYS A 98 -1.22 -14.75 21.88
C CYS A 98 -1.62 -13.32 21.50
N LYS A 99 -0.81 -12.62 20.69
CA LYS A 99 -1.06 -11.22 20.32
C LYS A 99 -1.96 -11.16 19.08
N ILE A 100 -3.14 -10.56 19.21
CA ILE A 100 -4.01 -10.18 18.08
C ILE A 100 -3.93 -8.67 17.88
N THR A 101 -3.79 -8.26 16.62
CA THR A 101 -3.81 -6.84 16.26
C THR A 101 -5.24 -6.40 15.96
N LYS A 102 -5.68 -5.31 16.57
CA LYS A 102 -6.99 -4.69 16.30
C LYS A 102 -6.88 -3.16 16.21
N PRO A 103 -7.87 -2.48 15.59
CA PRO A 103 -7.88 -1.03 15.55
C PRO A 103 -7.82 -0.45 16.97
N ASP A 104 -6.93 0.51 17.18
CA ASP A 104 -6.79 1.22 18.44
C ASP A 104 -7.49 2.56 18.40
N LYS A 105 -7.04 3.44 17.49
CA LYS A 105 -7.65 4.73 17.23
C LYS A 105 -8.20 4.77 15.82
N ILE A 106 -9.43 5.21 15.73
CA ILE A 106 -10.12 5.53 14.49
C ILE A 106 -10.17 7.05 14.41
N GLY A 107 -9.88 7.59 13.23
CA GLY A 107 -9.92 9.02 12.97
C GLY A 107 -10.48 9.30 11.59
N GLU A 108 -10.40 10.56 11.20
CA GLU A 108 -10.90 11.05 9.92
C GLU A 108 -9.74 11.19 8.94
N GLU A 109 -9.99 10.82 7.68
CA GLU A 109 -9.16 11.16 6.54
C GLU A 109 -9.91 12.16 5.67
N LYS A 110 -9.30 13.32 5.47
CA LYS A 110 -9.81 14.35 4.56
C LYS A 110 -9.15 14.22 3.21
N ILE A 111 -9.94 14.31 2.15
CA ILE A 111 -9.52 14.18 0.76
C ILE A 111 -9.85 15.48 0.05
N TYR A 112 -8.84 16.12 -0.54
CA TYR A 112 -8.97 17.38 -1.25
C TYR A 112 -8.62 17.20 -2.72
N LEU A 113 -9.49 17.69 -3.60
CA LEU A 113 -9.19 17.86 -5.02
C LEU A 113 -8.80 19.32 -5.26
N LEU A 114 -7.58 19.54 -5.72
CA LEU A 114 -6.98 20.85 -5.93
C LEU A 114 -6.84 21.21 -7.42
N GLU A 115 -6.84 22.50 -7.73
CA GLU A 115 -6.60 23.05 -9.08
C GLU A 115 -5.72 24.31 -9.07
N LYS A 116 -4.81 24.40 -10.04
CA LYS A 116 -3.91 25.55 -10.26
C LYS A 116 -3.69 25.84 -11.73
#